data_AF-A0A3P1V8P7-F1
#
_entry.id   AF-A0A3P1V8P7-F1
#
_cell.length_a   1.000
_cell.length_b   1.000
_cell.length_c   1.000
_cell.angle_alpha   90.00
_cell.angle_beta   90.00
_cell.angle_gamma   90.00
#
_symmetry.space_group_name_H-M   'P 1'
#
loop_
_entity.id
_entity.type
_entity.pdbx_description
1 polymer ?
#
loop_
_entity_poly.entity_id
_entity_poly.type
_entity_poly.pdbx_seq_one_letter_code
_entity_poly.pdbx_strand_id
1 'polypeptide(L)'
;MSATPATTSTPSGVAVIQPAGTARHSGRWAEAGLLGIALVIGLGGFVLTALNRTGSSPAQVLQLGGALVLIALIVHLWVRFTAPWADPVILPTAVALNGIGLAMIQRLDLSYERTGQWQYYVGNKQLVWTVIGVILFCVVLLLLRDHRRLRRWDNWAMWVGLLFLILPFMPFLGREINGARIWISLGPMSFQPAELSKVLLAVFFASFLVSNRDNLALAGRRVLWMNLPRARHLIPLLVVWGVSILVLVLQKDLGSSVLLFGLFVVVLYVATDRPSWLLIGAGLFLPAAWLAATHLAHVQQRINGWLNAMDSEVYNAGGGSWQLVTGLFGLASGGLMGTGWGKGYPNLVTFANSDFIIAALGEELGLTGSLAILVLYLILIERGLRTAMTLRDGFGKLLATGLSFTIALQVFVVVGGVTRLIPLTGLTTPFLAYGGSSLISNWIILALLLRLSDAARRPASQAPRIIDTAELPVSLRKQVQSAEAAGPEDPEPQDQAEADPFWESRPGLQGPPAHGGDAGQDWEAARLQDAQETQAVQSLRPRGGPPPAPPYQAPPPTIRSQGEEHT
;
A
#
# COMPACT_ATOMS: atom_id res chain seq x y z
N MET A 1 38.90 -12.64 65.63
CA MET A 1 39.41 -11.38 65.05
C MET A 1 40.36 -11.72 63.91
N SER A 2 39.89 -11.62 62.67
CA SER A 2 40.71 -11.42 61.47
C SER A 2 39.75 -11.18 60.30
N ALA A 3 39.55 -9.90 59.97
CA ALA A 3 38.77 -9.46 58.83
C ALA A 3 39.57 -9.68 57.54
N THR A 4 39.01 -10.41 56.58
CA THR A 4 39.49 -10.45 55.19
C THR A 4 38.91 -9.26 54.40
N PRO A 5 39.71 -8.59 53.55
CA PRO A 5 39.33 -7.33 52.93
C PRO A 5 38.39 -7.51 51.74
N ALA A 6 37.59 -6.46 51.49
CA ALA A 6 36.64 -6.34 50.40
C ALA A 6 37.30 -6.44 49.01
N THR A 7 36.66 -7.18 48.11
CA THR A 7 36.96 -7.18 46.68
C THR A 7 36.55 -5.85 46.06
N THR A 8 37.53 -5.15 45.48
CA THR A 8 37.34 -3.96 44.65
C THR A 8 36.54 -4.32 43.41
N SER A 9 35.37 -3.70 43.23
CA SER A 9 34.58 -3.76 42.01
C SER A 9 35.22 -2.90 40.92
N THR A 10 35.70 -3.54 39.86
CA THR A 10 36.10 -2.87 38.62
C THR A 10 34.89 -2.14 38.01
N PRO A 11 35.01 -0.90 37.52
CA PRO A 11 33.90 -0.22 36.86
C PRO A 11 33.47 -0.99 35.60
N SER A 12 32.16 -1.19 35.48
CA SER A 12 31.50 -1.84 34.34
C SER A 12 32.01 -1.25 33.02
N GLY A 13 32.71 -2.08 32.25
CA GLY A 13 33.31 -1.68 30.99
C GLY A 13 32.30 -1.01 30.06
N VAL A 14 32.71 0.12 29.48
CA VAL A 14 32.04 0.76 28.36
C VAL A 14 31.89 -0.30 27.26
N ALA A 15 30.65 -0.75 27.03
CA ALA A 15 30.34 -1.66 25.94
C ALA A 15 30.59 -0.91 24.62
N VAL A 16 31.76 -1.12 24.04
CA VAL A 16 32.06 -0.68 22.68
C VAL A 16 31.13 -1.44 21.74
N ILE A 17 30.10 -0.75 21.26
CA ILE A 17 29.21 -1.27 20.21
C ILE A 17 30.09 -1.47 18.98
N GLN A 18 30.41 -2.73 18.65
CA GLN A 18 31.05 -3.03 17.37
C GLN A 18 30.17 -2.46 16.24
N PRO A 19 30.72 -1.71 15.28
CA PRO A 19 29.95 -1.21 14.15
C PRO A 19 29.36 -2.41 13.41
N ALA A 20 28.04 -2.53 13.45
CA ALA A 20 27.33 -3.66 12.89
C ALA A 20 27.51 -3.73 11.36
N GLY A 21 28.22 -4.76 10.91
CA GLY A 21 27.96 -5.49 9.67
C GLY A 21 28.41 -4.84 8.35
N THR A 22 29.11 -5.64 7.55
CA THR A 22 29.40 -5.49 6.12
C THR A 22 28.43 -4.56 5.37
N ALA A 23 28.97 -3.58 4.65
CA ALA A 23 28.21 -2.65 3.81
C ALA A 23 27.18 -3.41 2.96
N ARG A 24 25.89 -3.29 3.29
CA ARG A 24 24.82 -3.88 2.47
C ARG A 24 24.73 -3.11 1.17
N HIS A 25 25.02 -3.78 0.05
CA HIS A 25 24.81 -3.21 -1.28
C HIS A 25 23.34 -2.84 -1.48
N SER A 26 23.10 -1.66 -2.03
CA SER A 26 21.77 -1.11 -2.32
C SER A 26 20.95 -1.94 -3.31
N GLY A 27 21.60 -2.84 -4.06
CA GLY A 27 20.97 -3.72 -5.05
C GLY A 27 20.48 -3.02 -6.31
N ARG A 28 20.74 -1.71 -6.47
CA ARG A 28 20.19 -0.90 -7.57
C ARG A 28 20.68 -1.35 -8.95
N TRP A 29 21.91 -1.85 -9.06
CA TRP A 29 22.40 -2.44 -10.31
C TRP A 29 21.68 -3.74 -10.68
N ALA A 30 21.31 -4.56 -9.69
CA ALA A 30 20.47 -5.72 -9.92
C ALA A 30 19.06 -5.31 -10.36
N GLU A 31 18.50 -4.25 -9.75
CA GLU A 31 17.23 -3.67 -10.20
C GLU A 31 17.31 -3.20 -11.66
N ALA A 32 18.38 -2.50 -12.05
CA ALA A 32 18.58 -2.06 -13.43
C ALA A 32 18.66 -3.24 -14.42
N GLY A 33 19.39 -4.30 -14.07
CA GLY A 33 19.48 -5.51 -14.89
C GLY A 33 18.12 -6.22 -15.04
N LEU A 34 17.38 -6.39 -13.93
CA LEU A 34 16.03 -6.96 -13.95
C LEU A 34 15.03 -6.08 -14.70
N LEU A 35 15.15 -4.75 -14.61
CA LEU A 35 14.36 -3.81 -15.40
C LEU A 35 14.63 -3.97 -16.89
N GLY A 36 15.88 -4.18 -17.29
CA GLY A 36 16.24 -4.52 -18.66
C GLY A 36 15.48 -5.75 -19.16
N ILE A 37 15.46 -6.83 -18.36
CA ILE A 37 14.70 -8.05 -18.68
C ILE A 37 13.19 -7.76 -18.77
N ALA A 38 12.63 -7.04 -17.80
CA ALA A 38 11.22 -6.67 -17.78
C ALA A 38 10.80 -5.87 -19.01
N LEU A 39 11.64 -4.91 -19.43
CA LEU A 39 11.43 -4.11 -20.63
C LEU A 39 11.51 -4.96 -21.89
N VAL A 40 12.47 -5.88 -22.00
CA VAL A 40 12.58 -6.80 -23.14
C VAL A 40 11.32 -7.65 -23.28
N ILE A 41 10.76 -8.16 -22.18
CA ILE A 41 9.52 -8.94 -22.19
C ILE A 41 8.34 -8.11 -22.70
N GLY A 42 8.14 -6.91 -22.14
CA GLY A 42 7.05 -6.02 -22.55
C GLY A 42 7.18 -5.58 -24.01
N LEU A 43 8.36 -5.03 -24.38
CA LEU A 43 8.67 -4.58 -25.74
C LEU A 43 8.62 -5.71 -26.77
N GLY A 44 8.99 -6.93 -26.37
CA GLY A 44 8.86 -8.12 -27.21
C GLY A 44 7.42 -8.34 -27.65
N GLY A 45 6.44 -8.19 -26.75
CA GLY A 45 5.02 -8.26 -27.11
C GLY A 45 4.62 -7.18 -28.12
N PHE A 46 5.06 -5.94 -27.93
CA PHE A 46 4.82 -4.85 -28.89
C PHE A 46 5.39 -5.15 -30.28
N VAL A 47 6.64 -5.59 -30.35
CA VAL A 47 7.32 -5.94 -31.60
C VAL A 47 6.63 -7.13 -32.29
N LEU A 48 6.31 -8.19 -31.54
CA LEU A 48 5.60 -9.35 -32.09
C LEU A 48 4.22 -8.98 -32.60
N THR A 49 3.50 -8.08 -31.93
CA THR A 49 2.23 -7.54 -32.43
C THR A 49 2.42 -6.82 -33.76
N ALA A 50 3.43 -5.94 -33.88
CA ALA A 50 3.71 -5.22 -35.12
C ALA A 50 4.01 -6.18 -36.29
N LEU A 51 4.88 -7.15 -36.04
CA LEU A 51 5.29 -8.12 -37.06
C LEU A 51 4.13 -9.04 -37.49
N ASN A 52 3.38 -9.60 -36.54
CA ASN A 52 2.36 -10.60 -36.84
C ASN A 52 1.00 -10.02 -37.24
N ARG A 53 0.70 -8.76 -36.88
CA ARG A 53 -0.62 -8.16 -37.17
C ARG A 53 -0.60 -7.06 -38.21
N THR A 54 0.40 -6.18 -38.25
CA THR A 54 0.39 -5.03 -39.18
C THR A 54 1.34 -5.22 -40.35
N GLY A 55 2.33 -6.11 -40.25
CA GLY A 55 3.38 -6.28 -41.27
C GLY A 55 4.21 -5.00 -41.47
N SER A 56 4.02 -4.00 -40.61
CA SER A 56 4.66 -2.69 -40.69
C SER A 56 6.01 -2.70 -40.00
N SER A 57 6.87 -1.74 -40.36
CA SER A 57 8.21 -1.65 -39.75
C SER A 57 8.08 -1.49 -38.23
N PRO A 58 8.86 -2.24 -37.42
CA PRO A 58 8.86 -2.11 -35.96
C PRO A 58 9.16 -0.69 -35.46
N ALA A 59 9.72 0.19 -36.30
CA ALA A 59 10.17 1.54 -35.93
C ALA A 59 9.08 2.42 -35.29
N GLN A 60 7.84 2.40 -35.78
CA GLN A 60 6.74 3.18 -35.17
C GLN A 60 6.33 2.63 -33.79
N VAL A 61 6.39 1.31 -33.63
CA VAL A 61 6.08 0.65 -32.36
C VAL A 61 7.24 0.81 -31.36
N LEU A 62 8.47 0.91 -31.85
CA LEU A 62 9.66 1.24 -31.06
C LEU A 62 9.62 2.68 -30.52
N GLN A 63 8.95 3.63 -31.17
CA GLN A 63 8.76 4.97 -30.60
C GLN A 63 7.88 4.92 -29.34
N LEU A 64 6.80 4.14 -29.37
CA LEU A 64 5.93 3.92 -28.20
C LEU A 64 6.66 3.11 -27.10
N GLY A 65 7.45 2.12 -27.51
CA GLY A 65 8.35 1.37 -26.63
C GLY A 65 9.44 2.23 -25.97
N GLY A 66 9.97 3.22 -26.70
CA GLY A 66 10.94 4.18 -26.19
C GLY A 66 10.40 4.99 -25.02
N ALA A 67 9.12 5.35 -25.04
CA ALA A 67 8.48 6.02 -23.91
C ALA A 67 8.42 5.13 -22.65
N LEU A 68 8.15 3.83 -22.79
CA LEU A 68 8.17 2.89 -21.66
C LEU A 68 9.58 2.72 -21.08
N VAL A 69 10.60 2.65 -21.93
CA VAL A 69 12.01 2.60 -21.50
C VAL A 69 12.38 3.87 -20.73
N LEU A 70 12.01 5.03 -21.27
CA LEU A 70 12.27 6.32 -20.62
C LEU A 70 11.58 6.40 -19.25
N ILE A 71 10.30 6.03 -19.18
CA ILE A 71 9.55 5.99 -17.91
C ILE A 71 10.23 5.04 -16.92
N ALA A 72 10.58 3.83 -17.33
CA ALA A 72 11.25 2.86 -16.45
C ALA A 72 12.60 3.37 -15.94
N LEU A 73 13.37 4.06 -16.77
CA LEU A 73 14.65 4.67 -16.39
C LEU A 73 14.44 5.82 -15.40
N ILE A 74 13.48 6.72 -15.66
CA ILE A 74 13.12 7.81 -14.73
C ILE A 74 12.72 7.24 -13.37
N VAL A 75 11.84 6.23 -13.36
CA VAL A 75 11.38 5.59 -12.13
C VAL A 75 12.52 4.91 -11.40
N HIS A 76 13.41 4.20 -12.10
CA HIS A 76 14.59 3.58 -11.50
C HIS A 76 15.49 4.62 -10.80
N LEU A 77 15.78 5.73 -11.49
CA LEU A 77 16.56 6.83 -10.93
C LEU A 77 15.84 7.48 -9.73
N TRP A 78 14.51 7.61 -9.80
CA TRP A 78 13.68 8.13 -8.71
C TRP A 78 13.72 7.24 -7.47
N VAL A 79 13.60 5.92 -7.64
CA VAL A 79 13.72 4.96 -6.54
C VAL A 79 15.14 4.98 -5.96
N ARG A 80 16.16 5.06 -6.81
CA ARG A 80 17.55 5.19 -6.35
C ARG A 80 17.76 6.43 -5.47
N PHE A 81 17.06 7.53 -5.76
CA PHE A 81 17.12 8.74 -4.97
C PHE A 81 16.28 8.66 -3.68
N THR A 82 15.03 8.18 -3.77
CA THR A 82 14.06 8.25 -2.67
C THR A 82 14.07 7.04 -1.72
N ALA A 83 14.47 5.87 -2.19
CA ALA A 83 14.40 4.58 -1.49
C ALA A 83 15.60 3.67 -1.86
N PRO A 84 16.83 4.10 -1.56
CA PRO A 84 18.04 3.44 -2.06
C PRO A 84 18.22 2.00 -1.56
N TRP A 85 17.61 1.61 -0.43
CA TRP A 85 17.73 0.27 0.14
C TRP A 85 16.54 -0.64 -0.17
N ALA A 86 15.53 -0.17 -0.92
CA ALA A 86 14.37 -0.99 -1.30
C ALA A 86 14.77 -2.31 -1.97
N ASP A 87 13.94 -3.35 -1.88
CA ASP A 87 14.18 -4.61 -2.59
C ASP A 87 14.24 -4.37 -4.12
N PRO A 88 15.30 -4.84 -4.81
CA PRO A 88 15.50 -4.58 -6.23
C PRO A 88 14.59 -5.36 -7.18
N VAL A 89 13.75 -6.28 -6.69
CA VAL A 89 12.90 -7.18 -7.49
C VAL A 89 11.48 -6.65 -7.65
N ILE A 90 10.98 -5.89 -6.68
CA ILE A 90 9.58 -5.42 -6.62
C ILE A 90 9.20 -4.58 -7.86
N LEU A 91 9.99 -3.54 -8.17
CA LEU A 91 9.71 -2.65 -9.29
C LEU A 91 9.80 -3.36 -10.66
N PRO A 92 10.89 -4.10 -11.00
CA PRO A 92 10.97 -4.82 -12.27
C PRO A 92 9.80 -5.78 -12.51
N THR A 93 9.33 -6.45 -11.47
CA THR A 93 8.23 -7.42 -11.58
C THR A 93 6.92 -6.72 -11.98
N ALA A 94 6.62 -5.58 -11.36
CA ALA A 94 5.45 -4.77 -11.72
C ALA A 94 5.56 -4.18 -13.13
N VAL A 95 6.76 -3.73 -13.53
CA VAL A 95 7.03 -3.24 -14.89
C VAL A 95 6.84 -4.36 -15.92
N ALA A 96 7.30 -5.58 -15.65
CA ALA A 96 7.10 -6.72 -16.54
C ALA A 96 5.61 -7.04 -16.72
N LEU A 97 4.86 -7.16 -15.61
CA LEU A 97 3.41 -7.41 -15.63
C LEU A 97 2.65 -6.31 -16.39
N ASN A 98 2.95 -5.04 -16.12
CA ASN A 98 2.29 -3.93 -16.81
C ASN A 98 2.69 -3.86 -18.29
N GLY A 99 3.94 -4.14 -18.64
CA GLY A 99 4.42 -4.18 -20.01
C GLY A 99 3.72 -5.27 -20.83
N ILE A 100 3.60 -6.49 -20.29
CA ILE A 100 2.83 -7.59 -20.92
C ILE A 100 1.37 -7.17 -21.12
N GLY A 101 0.76 -6.55 -20.10
CA GLY A 101 -0.63 -6.09 -20.15
C GLY A 101 -0.86 -5.04 -21.22
N LEU A 102 -0.02 -4.01 -21.28
CA LEU A 102 -0.09 -2.96 -22.31
C LEU A 102 0.07 -3.54 -23.72
N ALA A 103 1.04 -4.45 -23.93
CA ALA A 103 1.26 -5.08 -25.22
C ALA A 103 0.05 -5.93 -25.65
N MET A 104 -0.54 -6.69 -24.72
CA MET A 104 -1.72 -7.52 -24.98
C MET A 104 -2.96 -6.68 -25.28
N ILE A 105 -3.19 -5.59 -24.54
CA ILE A 105 -4.32 -4.67 -24.75
C ILE A 105 -4.21 -4.01 -26.13
N GLN A 106 -3.03 -3.53 -26.52
CA GLN A 106 -2.85 -2.98 -27.87
C GLN A 106 -3.09 -4.04 -28.95
N ARG A 107 -2.62 -5.28 -28.73
CA ARG A 107 -2.87 -6.40 -29.65
C ARG A 107 -4.36 -6.74 -29.77
N LEU A 108 -5.14 -6.59 -28.70
CA LEU A 108 -6.61 -6.72 -28.73
C LEU A 108 -7.26 -5.54 -29.45
N ASP A 109 -6.85 -4.31 -29.18
CA ASP A 109 -7.38 -3.10 -29.81
C ASP A 109 -7.28 -3.14 -31.35
N LEU A 110 -6.14 -3.58 -31.88
CA LEU A 110 -5.97 -3.81 -33.33
C LEU A 110 -6.92 -4.88 -33.90
N SER A 111 -7.37 -5.81 -33.06
CA SER A 111 -8.33 -6.83 -33.46
C SER A 111 -9.75 -6.27 -33.42
N TYR A 112 -10.08 -5.52 -32.36
CA TYR A 112 -11.37 -4.87 -32.17
C TYR A 112 -11.67 -3.82 -33.25
N GLU A 113 -10.68 -3.02 -33.63
CA GLU A 113 -10.81 -2.05 -34.73
C GLU A 113 -11.13 -2.76 -36.06
N ARG A 114 -10.42 -3.83 -36.39
CA ARG A 114 -10.66 -4.58 -37.63
C ARG A 114 -12.01 -5.30 -37.69
N THR A 115 -12.49 -5.79 -36.56
CA THR A 115 -13.78 -6.49 -36.47
C THR A 115 -14.95 -5.54 -36.17
N GLY A 116 -14.70 -4.23 -36.02
CA GLY A 116 -15.72 -3.23 -35.71
C GLY A 116 -16.25 -3.29 -34.26
N GLN A 117 -15.55 -3.96 -33.35
CA GLN A 117 -15.93 -4.16 -31.94
C GLN A 117 -15.51 -2.98 -31.05
N TRP A 118 -15.87 -1.76 -31.43
CA TRP A 118 -15.46 -0.52 -30.78
C TRP A 118 -15.84 -0.42 -29.29
N GLN A 119 -16.86 -1.17 -28.83
CA GLN A 119 -17.25 -1.21 -27.42
C GLN A 119 -16.16 -1.78 -26.49
N TYR A 120 -15.23 -2.59 -27.01
CA TYR A 120 -14.12 -3.16 -26.23
C TYR A 120 -12.79 -2.43 -26.47
N TYR A 121 -12.76 -1.46 -27.39
CA TYR A 121 -11.56 -0.72 -27.75
C TYR A 121 -11.15 0.25 -26.63
N VAL A 122 -9.89 0.15 -26.21
CA VAL A 122 -9.31 0.96 -25.12
C VAL A 122 -8.52 2.15 -25.67
N GLY A 123 -7.68 1.90 -26.67
CA GLY A 123 -6.71 2.85 -27.21
C GLY A 123 -5.69 3.30 -26.16
N ASN A 124 -5.33 4.59 -26.19
CA ASN A 124 -4.29 5.14 -25.32
C ASN A 124 -4.69 5.30 -23.85
N LYS A 125 -5.93 4.97 -23.47
CA LYS A 125 -6.43 5.16 -22.09
C LYS A 125 -5.61 4.37 -21.07
N GLN A 126 -5.26 3.11 -21.37
CA GLN A 126 -4.46 2.30 -20.45
C GLN A 126 -3.04 2.88 -20.28
N LEU A 127 -2.42 3.38 -21.35
CA LEU A 127 -1.12 4.05 -21.28
C LEU A 127 -1.19 5.30 -20.38
N VAL A 128 -2.23 6.12 -20.54
CA VAL A 128 -2.47 7.30 -19.69
C VAL A 128 -2.62 6.89 -18.23
N TRP A 129 -3.38 5.83 -17.93
CA TRP A 129 -3.51 5.31 -16.57
C TRP A 129 -2.19 4.76 -16.01
N THR A 130 -1.36 4.10 -16.82
CA THR A 130 -0.01 3.69 -16.43
C THR A 130 0.82 4.91 -16.03
N VAL A 131 0.83 5.96 -16.86
CA VAL A 131 1.59 7.19 -16.58
C VAL A 131 1.10 7.85 -15.29
N ILE A 132 -0.22 8.00 -15.11
CA ILE A 132 -0.79 8.56 -13.89
C ILE A 132 -0.43 7.71 -12.67
N GLY A 133 -0.55 6.38 -12.78
CA GLY A 133 -0.18 5.45 -11.71
C GLY A 133 1.30 5.56 -11.32
N VAL A 134 2.20 5.64 -12.30
CA VAL A 134 3.63 5.82 -12.09
C VAL A 134 3.96 7.18 -11.44
N ILE A 135 3.29 8.26 -11.87
CA ILE A 135 3.43 9.58 -11.24
C ILE A 135 3.00 9.50 -9.77
N LEU A 136 1.85 8.90 -9.49
CA LEU A 136 1.35 8.73 -8.12
C LEU A 136 2.28 7.84 -7.28
N PHE A 137 2.85 6.78 -7.86
CA PHE A 137 3.89 5.98 -7.22
C PHE A 137 5.10 6.86 -6.81
N CYS A 138 5.58 7.72 -7.70
CA CYS A 138 6.70 8.62 -7.42
C CYS A 138 6.37 9.64 -6.33
N VAL A 139 5.15 10.20 -6.36
CA VAL A 139 4.63 11.15 -5.36
C VAL A 139 4.50 10.48 -3.99
N VAL A 140 3.93 9.27 -3.92
CA VAL A 140 3.80 8.52 -2.68
C VAL A 140 5.18 8.25 -2.06
N LEU A 141 6.16 7.82 -2.87
CA LEU A 141 7.53 7.63 -2.38
C LEU A 141 8.16 8.93 -1.87
N LEU A 142 7.92 10.05 -2.55
CA LEU A 142 8.45 11.35 -2.15
C LEU A 142 7.87 11.83 -0.81
N LEU A 143 6.55 11.77 -0.67
CA LEU A 143 5.82 12.29 0.49
C LEU A 143 5.96 11.37 1.71
N LEU A 144 5.91 10.05 1.51
CA LEU A 144 6.04 9.08 2.59
C LEU A 144 7.48 8.64 2.77
N ARG A 145 8.32 9.49 3.36
CA ARG A 145 9.71 9.12 3.72
C ARG A 145 9.80 8.13 4.87
N ASP A 146 8.82 8.15 5.78
CA ASP A 146 8.69 7.20 6.88
C ASP A 146 7.26 6.65 6.88
N HIS A 147 7.11 5.34 6.69
CA HIS A 147 5.80 4.68 6.61
C HIS A 147 5.03 4.81 7.92
N ARG A 148 5.72 4.94 9.07
CA ARG A 148 5.09 5.09 10.38
C ARG A 148 4.28 6.37 10.52
N ARG A 149 4.52 7.38 9.67
CA ARG A 149 3.68 8.59 9.62
C ARG A 149 2.23 8.29 9.29
N LEU A 150 1.97 7.25 8.48
CA LEU A 150 0.61 6.82 8.15
C LEU A 150 -0.22 6.46 9.39
N ARG A 151 0.44 6.00 10.46
CA ARG A 151 -0.21 5.67 11.74
C ARG A 151 -0.92 6.87 12.37
N ARG A 152 -0.37 8.07 12.23
CA ARG A 152 -0.98 9.31 12.77
C ARG A 152 -2.21 9.76 11.98
N TRP A 153 -2.40 9.22 10.78
CA TRP A 153 -3.46 9.58 9.84
C TRP A 153 -4.46 8.44 9.67
N ASP A 154 -4.46 7.45 10.57
CA ASP A 154 -5.31 6.26 10.48
C ASP A 154 -6.81 6.58 10.53
N ASN A 155 -7.23 7.51 11.39
CA ASN A 155 -8.61 7.99 11.45
C ASN A 155 -9.02 8.68 10.15
N TRP A 156 -8.12 9.45 9.52
CA TRP A 156 -8.38 10.06 8.21
C TRP A 156 -8.44 9.00 7.11
N ALA A 157 -7.55 8.01 7.14
CA ALA A 157 -7.59 6.88 6.22
C ALA A 157 -8.90 6.10 6.33
N MET A 158 -9.41 5.89 7.56
CA MET A 158 -10.73 5.29 7.81
C MET A 158 -11.85 6.12 7.19
N TRP A 159 -11.95 7.41 7.53
CA TRP A 159 -13.03 8.26 7.05
C TRP A 159 -13.02 8.44 5.53
N VAL A 160 -11.84 8.68 4.94
CA VAL A 160 -11.70 8.81 3.49
C VAL A 160 -11.96 7.47 2.80
N GLY A 161 -11.51 6.36 3.38
CA GLY A 161 -11.78 5.01 2.85
C GLY A 161 -13.28 4.69 2.81
N LEU A 162 -14.00 4.98 3.90
CA LEU A 162 -15.46 4.83 3.98
C LEU A 162 -16.19 5.80 3.04
N LEU A 163 -15.74 7.05 2.96
CA LEU A 163 -16.29 8.05 2.04
C LEU A 163 -16.20 7.55 0.61
N PHE A 164 -15.03 7.06 0.18
CA PHE A 164 -14.84 6.48 -1.14
C PHE A 164 -15.76 5.30 -1.39
N LEU A 165 -16.01 4.42 -0.41
CA LEU A 165 -16.99 3.35 -0.58
C LEU A 165 -18.40 3.90 -0.79
N ILE A 166 -18.79 5.02 -0.18
CA ILE A 166 -20.14 5.57 -0.30
C ILE A 166 -20.32 6.42 -1.57
N LEU A 167 -19.23 6.98 -2.12
CA LEU A 167 -19.27 7.89 -3.29
C LEU A 167 -20.13 7.38 -4.47
N PRO A 168 -20.09 6.10 -4.89
CA PRO A 168 -20.93 5.61 -5.99
C PRO A 168 -22.44 5.73 -5.73
N PHE A 169 -22.90 5.85 -4.48
CA PHE A 169 -24.32 6.05 -4.18
C PHE A 169 -24.76 7.51 -4.31
N MET A 170 -23.83 8.46 -4.36
CA MET A 170 -24.17 9.87 -4.47
C MET A 170 -24.91 10.14 -5.79
N PRO A 171 -26.05 10.85 -5.75
CA PRO A 171 -26.74 11.26 -6.97
C PRO A 171 -25.79 12.10 -7.81
N PHE A 172 -25.91 12.03 -9.13
CA PHE A 172 -25.08 12.73 -10.14
C PHE A 172 -23.64 12.21 -10.35
N LEU A 173 -23.04 11.52 -9.38
CA LEU A 173 -21.68 10.96 -9.52
C LEU A 173 -21.68 9.48 -9.93
N GLY A 174 -22.55 8.70 -9.29
CA GLY A 174 -22.63 7.26 -9.50
C GLY A 174 -23.23 6.87 -10.84
N ARG A 175 -22.66 5.86 -11.50
CA ARG A 175 -23.24 5.22 -12.69
C ARG A 175 -23.55 3.75 -12.41
N GLU A 176 -24.71 3.33 -12.87
CA GLU A 176 -25.11 1.92 -12.87
C GLU A 176 -24.69 1.28 -14.19
N ILE A 177 -23.81 0.28 -14.10
CA ILE A 177 -23.29 -0.49 -15.24
C ILE A 177 -23.53 -1.96 -14.92
N ASN A 178 -24.22 -2.67 -15.82
CA ASN A 178 -24.57 -4.09 -15.64
C ASN A 178 -25.32 -4.37 -14.31
N GLY A 179 -26.14 -3.42 -13.87
CA GLY A 179 -26.93 -3.52 -12.63
C GLY A 179 -26.15 -3.28 -11.34
N ALA A 180 -24.87 -2.91 -11.41
CA ALA A 180 -24.02 -2.57 -10.26
C ALA A 180 -23.66 -1.07 -10.27
N ARG A 181 -23.72 -0.44 -9.09
CA ARG A 181 -23.42 0.99 -8.92
C ARG A 181 -22.09 1.17 -8.17
N ILE A 182 -21.00 0.86 -8.88
CA ILE A 182 -19.63 0.83 -8.34
C ILE A 182 -18.73 1.91 -8.93
N TRP A 183 -19.15 2.55 -10.03
CA TRP A 183 -18.34 3.48 -10.80
C TRP A 183 -18.79 4.93 -10.57
N ILE A 184 -17.82 5.83 -10.51
CA ILE A 184 -18.05 7.28 -10.66
C ILE A 184 -17.53 7.74 -12.02
N SER A 185 -18.25 8.65 -12.67
CA SER A 185 -17.77 9.24 -13.93
C SER A 185 -17.01 10.54 -13.70
N LEU A 186 -15.78 10.60 -14.22
CA LEU A 186 -14.91 11.77 -14.25
C LEU A 186 -14.71 12.16 -15.72
N GLY A 187 -15.70 12.84 -16.30
CA GLY A 187 -15.70 13.21 -17.72
C GLY A 187 -15.61 11.98 -18.65
N PRO A 188 -14.59 11.86 -19.51
CA PRO A 188 -14.42 10.73 -20.42
C PRO A 188 -13.91 9.45 -19.74
N MET A 189 -13.56 9.51 -18.44
CA MET A 189 -12.96 8.43 -17.68
C MET A 189 -13.89 7.97 -16.55
N SER A 190 -13.80 6.69 -16.20
CA SER A 190 -14.48 6.14 -15.03
C SER A 190 -13.46 5.82 -13.93
N PHE A 191 -13.88 6.00 -12.68
CA PHE A 191 -13.09 5.66 -11.50
C PHE A 191 -13.91 4.76 -10.59
N GLN A 192 -13.30 3.70 -10.05
CA GLN A 192 -13.87 2.81 -9.05
C GLN A 192 -13.25 3.13 -7.68
N PRO A 193 -13.98 3.84 -6.80
CA PRO A 193 -13.47 4.26 -5.50
C PRO A 193 -13.05 3.11 -4.58
N ALA A 194 -13.72 1.96 -4.68
CA ALA A 194 -13.45 0.78 -3.86
C ALA A 194 -11.99 0.29 -3.94
N GLU A 195 -11.35 0.45 -5.10
CA GLU A 195 -9.94 0.08 -5.27
C GLU A 195 -9.01 0.92 -4.39
N LEU A 196 -9.32 2.20 -4.17
CA LEU A 196 -8.52 3.09 -3.33
C LEU A 196 -8.92 2.98 -1.86
N SER A 197 -10.22 2.76 -1.57
CA SER A 197 -10.72 2.45 -0.23
C SER A 197 -9.99 1.27 0.39
N LYS A 198 -9.74 0.21 -0.38
CA LYS A 198 -9.03 -1.00 0.09
C LYS A 198 -7.64 -0.68 0.65
N VAL A 199 -6.90 0.23 0.01
CA VAL A 199 -5.57 0.66 0.47
C VAL A 199 -5.67 1.49 1.76
N LEU A 200 -6.62 2.43 1.81
CA LEU A 200 -6.83 3.28 2.98
C LEU A 200 -7.31 2.48 4.20
N LEU A 201 -8.23 1.52 3.98
CA LEU A 201 -8.70 0.61 5.02
C LEU A 201 -7.60 -0.35 5.48
N ALA A 202 -6.69 -0.79 4.60
CA ALA A 202 -5.51 -1.56 5.01
C ALA A 202 -4.63 -0.77 6.00
N VAL A 203 -4.41 0.52 5.72
CA VAL A 203 -3.67 1.43 6.63
C VAL A 203 -4.40 1.56 7.97
N PHE A 204 -5.70 1.79 7.96
CA PHE A 204 -6.50 1.87 9.18
C PHE A 204 -6.47 0.56 9.98
N PHE A 205 -6.73 -0.59 9.35
CA PHE A 205 -6.72 -1.90 10.03
C PHE A 205 -5.36 -2.20 10.66
N ALA A 206 -4.27 -1.97 9.92
CA ALA A 206 -2.91 -2.16 10.43
C ALA A 206 -2.60 -1.24 11.62
N SER A 207 -2.98 0.05 11.55
CA SER A 207 -2.75 1.01 12.64
C SER A 207 -3.56 0.69 13.89
N PHE A 208 -4.86 0.43 13.71
CA PHE A 208 -5.79 0.14 14.81
C PHE A 208 -5.37 -1.12 15.55
N LEU A 209 -5.03 -2.19 14.83
CA LEU A 209 -4.64 -3.46 15.44
C LEU A 209 -3.32 -3.38 16.21
N VAL A 210 -2.35 -2.58 15.75
CA VAL A 210 -1.09 -2.38 16.48
C VAL A 210 -1.29 -1.53 17.73
N SER A 211 -2.07 -0.46 17.64
CA SER A 211 -2.35 0.41 18.79
C SER A 211 -3.13 -0.30 19.89
N ASN A 212 -3.91 -1.33 19.53
CA ASN A 212 -4.71 -2.10 20.47
C ASN A 212 -4.13 -3.50 20.74
N ARG A 213 -2.92 -3.82 20.26
CA ARG A 213 -2.33 -5.17 20.32
C ARG A 213 -2.32 -5.76 21.73
N ASP A 214 -1.91 -4.99 22.74
CA ASP A 214 -1.86 -5.45 24.13
C ASP A 214 -3.25 -5.82 24.67
N ASN A 215 -4.28 -5.05 24.29
CA ASN A 215 -5.67 -5.31 24.68
C ASN A 215 -6.29 -6.51 23.92
N LEU A 216 -5.75 -6.84 22.74
CA LEU A 216 -6.20 -7.96 21.90
C LEU A 216 -5.48 -9.26 22.23
N ALA A 217 -4.24 -9.19 22.68
CA ALA A 217 -3.45 -10.33 23.13
C ALA A 217 -3.94 -10.87 24.49
N LEU A 218 -4.50 -9.99 25.35
CA LEU A 218 -5.18 -10.38 26.58
C LEU A 218 -6.43 -11.22 26.25
N ALA A 219 -6.33 -12.53 26.48
CA ALA A 219 -7.42 -13.47 26.26
C ALA A 219 -8.66 -13.07 27.07
N GLY A 220 -9.81 -12.93 26.40
CA GLY A 220 -11.10 -12.80 27.06
C GLY A 220 -11.69 -14.16 27.42
N ARG A 221 -13.00 -14.17 27.71
CA ARG A 221 -13.74 -15.34 28.24
C ARG A 221 -13.62 -16.54 27.27
N ARG A 222 -13.29 -17.72 27.79
CA ARG A 222 -13.39 -18.99 27.03
C ARG A 222 -14.85 -19.25 26.74
N VAL A 223 -15.23 -19.30 25.46
CA VAL A 223 -16.54 -19.81 25.02
C VAL A 223 -16.26 -20.85 23.96
N LEU A 224 -16.84 -22.05 24.11
CA LEU A 224 -16.68 -23.17 23.16
C LEU A 224 -15.21 -23.50 22.84
N TRP A 225 -14.38 -23.70 23.88
CA TRP A 225 -12.95 -24.05 23.75
C TRP A 225 -12.08 -23.03 23.00
N MET A 226 -12.63 -21.87 22.64
CA MET A 226 -11.93 -20.78 21.96
C MET A 226 -11.79 -19.56 22.90
N ASN A 227 -10.60 -18.97 22.92
CA ASN A 227 -10.31 -17.75 23.68
C ASN A 227 -10.81 -16.52 22.90
N LEU A 228 -12.08 -16.14 23.09
CA LEU A 228 -12.63 -14.92 22.49
C LEU A 228 -12.11 -13.68 23.24
N PRO A 229 -11.50 -12.70 22.56
CA PRO A 229 -11.06 -11.46 23.21
C PRO A 229 -12.24 -10.62 23.69
N ARG A 230 -11.96 -9.65 24.57
CA ARG A 230 -12.98 -8.69 25.05
C ARG A 230 -13.51 -7.88 23.86
N ALA A 231 -14.75 -8.16 23.45
CA ALA A 231 -15.40 -7.54 22.29
C ALA A 231 -15.29 -6.01 22.27
N ARG A 232 -15.30 -5.36 23.45
CA ARG A 232 -15.29 -3.89 23.59
C ARG A 232 -14.16 -3.17 22.84
N HIS A 233 -12.98 -3.79 22.68
CA HIS A 233 -11.84 -3.18 21.99
C HIS A 233 -11.75 -3.51 20.49
N LEU A 234 -12.55 -4.46 20.00
CA LEU A 234 -12.68 -4.81 18.59
C LEU A 234 -13.89 -4.19 17.91
N ILE A 235 -14.86 -3.67 18.69
CA ILE A 235 -16.09 -3.09 18.14
C ILE A 235 -15.82 -2.02 17.06
N PRO A 236 -14.96 -0.99 17.27
CA PRO A 236 -14.77 0.03 16.24
C PRO A 236 -14.27 -0.55 14.92
N LEU A 237 -13.33 -1.50 15.02
CA LEU A 237 -12.77 -2.21 13.88
C LEU A 237 -13.84 -3.05 13.15
N LEU A 238 -14.64 -3.82 13.90
CA LEU A 238 -15.72 -4.64 13.35
C LEU A 238 -16.85 -3.79 12.75
N VAL A 239 -17.12 -2.61 13.31
CA VAL A 239 -18.12 -1.66 12.77
C VAL A 239 -17.64 -1.12 11.43
N VAL A 240 -16.41 -0.61 11.34
CA VAL A 240 -15.85 -0.09 10.08
C VAL A 240 -15.82 -1.17 9.01
N TRP A 241 -15.34 -2.37 9.38
CA TRP A 241 -15.33 -3.51 8.48
C TRP A 241 -16.74 -3.92 8.04
N GLY A 242 -17.69 -4.06 8.98
CA GLY A 242 -19.07 -4.46 8.71
C GLY A 242 -19.82 -3.45 7.84
N VAL A 243 -19.66 -2.15 8.10
CA VAL A 243 -20.19 -1.07 7.26
C VAL A 243 -19.59 -1.15 5.85
N SER A 244 -18.28 -1.38 5.74
CA SER A 244 -17.62 -1.48 4.44
C SER A 244 -18.15 -2.67 3.62
N ILE A 245 -18.30 -3.84 4.23
CA ILE A 245 -18.90 -5.02 3.58
C ILE A 245 -20.35 -4.76 3.19
N LEU A 246 -21.15 -4.16 4.09
CA LEU A 246 -22.55 -3.84 3.81
C LEU A 246 -22.67 -2.92 2.59
N VAL A 247 -21.87 -1.85 2.53
CA VAL A 247 -21.87 -0.91 1.40
C VAL A 247 -21.51 -1.63 0.09
N LEU A 248 -20.47 -2.47 0.08
CA LEU A 248 -20.05 -3.20 -1.12
C LEU A 248 -21.10 -4.22 -1.59
N VAL A 249 -21.76 -4.92 -0.66
CA VAL A 249 -22.87 -5.84 -0.99
C VAL A 249 -24.06 -5.07 -1.57
N LEU A 250 -24.40 -3.90 -1.01
CA LEU A 250 -25.46 -3.04 -1.54
C LEU A 250 -25.13 -2.49 -2.95
N GLN A 251 -23.84 -2.30 -3.26
CA GLN A 251 -23.37 -1.94 -4.59
C GLN A 251 -23.38 -3.11 -5.59
N LYS A 252 -23.64 -4.33 -5.11
CA LYS A 252 -23.49 -5.60 -5.82
C LYS A 252 -22.03 -5.87 -6.25
N ASP A 253 -21.05 -5.39 -5.47
CA ASP A 253 -19.61 -5.61 -5.68
C ASP A 253 -19.08 -6.74 -4.77
N LEU A 254 -19.37 -7.99 -5.15
CA LEU A 254 -18.91 -9.14 -4.38
C LEU A 254 -17.40 -9.36 -4.51
N GLY A 255 -16.80 -9.01 -5.65
CA GLY A 255 -15.36 -9.12 -5.85
C GLY A 255 -14.60 -8.30 -4.80
N SER A 256 -14.89 -7.00 -4.72
CA SER A 256 -14.27 -6.11 -3.74
C SER A 256 -14.62 -6.50 -2.30
N SER A 257 -15.83 -7.01 -2.05
CA SER A 257 -16.25 -7.50 -0.74
C SER A 257 -15.36 -8.65 -0.26
N VAL A 258 -15.09 -9.64 -1.13
CA VAL A 258 -14.21 -10.78 -0.82
C VAL A 258 -12.77 -10.31 -0.57
N LEU A 259 -12.27 -9.36 -1.36
CA LEU A 259 -10.93 -8.81 -1.17
C LEU A 259 -10.79 -8.10 0.19
N LEU A 260 -11.76 -7.25 0.54
CA LEU A 260 -11.74 -6.53 1.81
C LEU A 260 -11.95 -7.47 3.01
N PHE A 261 -12.81 -8.48 2.84
CA PHE A 261 -13.01 -9.55 3.81
C PHE A 261 -11.70 -10.30 4.10
N GLY A 262 -11.03 -10.77 3.05
CA GLY A 262 -9.78 -11.50 3.18
C GLY A 262 -8.66 -10.65 3.77
N LEU A 263 -8.55 -9.38 3.34
CA LEU A 263 -7.62 -8.41 3.92
C LEU A 263 -7.86 -8.25 5.43
N PHE A 264 -9.12 -8.10 5.85
CA PHE A 264 -9.46 -7.96 7.26
C PHE A 264 -9.06 -9.21 8.06
N VAL A 265 -9.46 -10.39 7.59
CA VAL A 265 -9.19 -11.66 8.27
C VAL A 265 -7.68 -11.93 8.38
N VAL A 266 -6.91 -11.71 7.32
CA VAL A 266 -5.45 -11.97 7.34
C VAL A 266 -4.72 -11.01 8.28
N VAL A 267 -5.07 -9.72 8.27
CA VAL A 267 -4.41 -8.73 9.13
C VAL A 267 -4.77 -8.99 10.59
N LEU A 268 -6.02 -9.36 10.87
CA LEU A 268 -6.45 -9.75 12.22
C LEU A 268 -5.75 -11.03 12.70
N TYR A 269 -5.64 -12.04 11.84
CA TYR A 269 -4.91 -13.27 12.13
C TYR A 269 -3.45 -12.98 12.50
N VAL A 270 -2.74 -12.22 11.67
CA VAL A 270 -1.31 -11.89 11.90
C VAL A 270 -1.12 -10.95 13.09
N ALA A 271 -2.05 -10.04 13.36
CA ALA A 271 -1.97 -9.15 14.52
C ALA A 271 -2.13 -9.88 15.86
N THR A 272 -2.97 -10.91 15.88
CA THR A 272 -3.36 -11.62 17.10
C THR A 272 -2.60 -12.92 17.33
N ASP A 273 -1.95 -13.45 16.30
CA ASP A 273 -1.23 -14.74 16.32
C ASP A 273 -2.12 -15.91 16.77
N ARG A 274 -3.41 -15.86 16.38
CA ARG A 274 -4.41 -16.88 16.77
C ARG A 274 -5.14 -17.46 15.55
N PRO A 275 -4.98 -18.78 15.27
CA PRO A 275 -5.65 -19.41 14.14
C PRO A 275 -7.18 -19.45 14.28
N SER A 276 -7.71 -19.27 15.50
CA SER A 276 -9.17 -19.18 15.74
C SER A 276 -9.83 -18.08 14.90
N TRP A 277 -9.11 -17.01 14.55
CA TRP A 277 -9.66 -15.95 13.69
C TRP A 277 -9.90 -16.38 12.25
N LEU A 278 -9.12 -17.34 11.75
CA LEU A 278 -9.37 -17.93 10.43
C LEU A 278 -10.65 -18.78 10.48
N LEU A 279 -10.87 -19.52 11.57
CA LEU A 279 -12.10 -20.30 11.78
C LEU A 279 -13.33 -19.40 11.96
N ILE A 280 -13.22 -18.32 12.73
CA ILE A 280 -14.28 -17.31 12.88
C ILE A 280 -14.56 -16.63 11.55
N GLY A 281 -13.51 -16.27 10.80
CA GLY A 281 -13.63 -15.74 9.44
C GLY A 281 -14.39 -16.70 8.53
N ALA A 282 -13.99 -17.97 8.47
CA ALA A 282 -14.72 -18.99 7.71
C ALA A 282 -16.18 -19.13 8.17
N GLY A 283 -16.42 -19.13 9.48
CA GLY A 283 -17.75 -19.18 10.09
C GLY A 283 -18.61 -17.95 9.80
N LEU A 284 -18.02 -16.80 9.49
CA LEU A 284 -18.73 -15.59 9.08
C LEU A 284 -18.93 -15.53 7.56
N PHE A 285 -17.96 -16.03 6.80
CA PHE A 285 -17.99 -16.08 5.35
C PHE A 285 -19.04 -17.06 4.82
N LEU A 286 -19.10 -18.29 5.35
CA LEU A 286 -19.99 -19.32 4.82
C LEU A 286 -21.48 -18.94 4.90
N PRO A 287 -22.02 -18.43 6.03
CA PRO A 287 -23.41 -17.97 6.10
C PRO A 287 -23.66 -16.77 5.19
N ALA A 288 -22.73 -15.81 5.11
CA ALA A 288 -22.86 -14.65 4.24
C ALA A 288 -22.86 -15.06 2.76
N ALA A 289 -21.99 -15.99 2.36
CA ALA A 289 -21.93 -16.55 1.01
C ALA A 289 -23.19 -17.35 0.68
N TRP A 290 -23.71 -18.15 1.61
CA TRP A 290 -24.98 -18.86 1.45
C TRP A 290 -26.14 -17.90 1.27
N LEU A 291 -26.27 -16.88 2.13
CA LEU A 291 -27.30 -15.84 2.02
C LEU A 291 -27.19 -15.09 0.68
N ALA A 292 -25.98 -14.74 0.25
CA ALA A 292 -25.77 -14.12 -1.04
C ALA A 292 -26.20 -15.05 -2.19
N ALA A 293 -25.86 -16.34 -2.11
CA ALA A 293 -26.22 -17.34 -3.11
C ALA A 293 -27.73 -17.63 -3.17
N THR A 294 -28.48 -17.45 -2.09
CA THR A 294 -29.92 -17.75 -2.05
C THR A 294 -30.83 -16.53 -2.22
N HIS A 295 -30.35 -15.33 -1.88
CA HIS A 295 -31.18 -14.12 -1.88
C HIS A 295 -30.78 -13.06 -2.90
N LEU A 296 -29.59 -13.14 -3.50
CA LEU A 296 -29.15 -12.16 -4.50
C LEU A 296 -29.19 -12.78 -5.91
N ALA A 297 -30.15 -12.34 -6.73
CA ALA A 297 -30.36 -12.87 -8.08
C ALA A 297 -29.11 -12.81 -8.98
N HIS A 298 -28.31 -11.74 -8.88
CA HIS A 298 -27.05 -11.62 -9.65
C HIS A 298 -26.05 -12.73 -9.28
N VAL A 299 -26.01 -13.12 -8.01
CA VAL A 299 -25.10 -14.16 -7.50
C VAL A 299 -25.56 -15.53 -7.93
N GLN A 300 -26.88 -15.77 -7.89
CA GLN A 300 -27.50 -16.98 -8.42
C GLN A 300 -27.16 -17.18 -9.89
N GLN A 301 -27.24 -16.13 -10.70
CA GLN A 301 -26.86 -16.18 -12.12
C GLN A 301 -25.38 -16.56 -12.30
N ARG A 302 -24.46 -15.95 -11.52
CA ARG A 302 -23.03 -16.30 -11.56
C ARG A 302 -22.74 -17.74 -11.12
N ILE A 303 -23.45 -18.24 -10.11
CA ILE A 303 -23.32 -19.63 -9.63
C ILE A 303 -23.90 -20.60 -10.66
N ASN A 304 -25.07 -20.32 -11.25
CA ASN A 304 -25.66 -21.14 -12.30
C ASN A 304 -24.75 -21.21 -13.54
N GLY A 305 -24.25 -20.05 -14.00
CA GLY A 305 -23.27 -19.96 -15.08
C GLY A 305 -21.94 -20.65 -14.79
N TRP A 306 -21.59 -20.86 -13.51
CA TRP A 306 -20.40 -21.60 -13.09
C TRP A 306 -20.64 -23.11 -13.03
N LEU A 307 -21.71 -23.57 -12.36
CA LEU A 307 -22.02 -24.99 -12.21
C LEU A 307 -22.47 -25.62 -13.52
N ASN A 308 -23.38 -24.95 -14.24
CA ASN A 308 -24.00 -25.45 -15.46
C ASN A 308 -23.41 -24.79 -16.71
N ALA A 309 -22.13 -24.41 -16.66
CA ALA A 309 -21.50 -23.59 -17.70
C ALA A 309 -21.62 -24.15 -19.12
N MET A 310 -21.58 -25.49 -19.27
CA MET A 310 -21.60 -26.16 -20.58
C MET A 310 -23.01 -26.54 -21.05
N ASP A 311 -24.05 -26.24 -20.26
CA ASP A 311 -25.42 -26.43 -20.69
C ASP A 311 -25.77 -25.39 -21.77
N SER A 312 -26.34 -25.83 -22.88
CA SER A 312 -26.74 -24.98 -24.00
C SER A 312 -27.73 -23.88 -23.61
N GLU A 313 -28.61 -24.15 -22.64
CA GLU A 313 -29.58 -23.15 -22.16
C GLU A 313 -28.89 -22.05 -21.36
N VAL A 314 -27.91 -22.42 -20.53
CA VAL A 314 -27.14 -21.48 -19.70
C VAL A 314 -26.09 -20.73 -20.52
N TYR A 315 -25.49 -21.37 -21.52
CA TYR A 315 -24.49 -20.77 -22.40
C TYR A 315 -25.05 -19.61 -23.22
N ASN A 316 -26.24 -19.79 -23.79
CA ASN A 316 -26.87 -18.77 -24.65
C ASN A 316 -27.76 -17.78 -23.88
N ALA A 317 -28.01 -17.99 -22.59
CA ALA A 317 -28.81 -17.08 -21.77
C ALA A 317 -28.12 -15.72 -21.57
N GLY A 318 -28.91 -14.64 -21.49
CA GLY A 318 -28.42 -13.32 -21.11
C GLY A 318 -27.83 -13.32 -19.71
N GLY A 319 -26.56 -12.90 -19.56
CA GLY A 319 -25.82 -13.02 -18.30
C GLY A 319 -25.42 -14.46 -17.95
N GLY A 320 -25.53 -15.39 -18.91
CA GLY A 320 -25.16 -16.80 -18.80
C GLY A 320 -23.65 -17.05 -18.87
N SER A 321 -23.27 -18.27 -19.26
CA SER A 321 -21.88 -18.73 -19.19
C SER A 321 -21.04 -18.45 -20.45
N TRP A 322 -21.60 -17.79 -21.48
CA TRP A 322 -20.91 -17.48 -22.74
C TRP A 322 -19.48 -16.96 -22.55
N GLN A 323 -19.32 -15.92 -21.72
CA GLN A 323 -18.03 -15.28 -21.47
C GLN A 323 -17.03 -16.27 -20.84
N LEU A 324 -17.48 -17.06 -19.85
CA LEU A 324 -16.65 -18.06 -19.17
C LEU A 324 -16.19 -19.15 -20.13
N VAL A 325 -17.13 -19.74 -20.85
CA VAL A 325 -16.86 -20.89 -21.72
C VAL A 325 -16.02 -20.50 -22.93
N THR A 326 -16.25 -19.32 -23.52
CA THR A 326 -15.40 -18.81 -24.62
C THR A 326 -13.97 -18.58 -24.14
N GLY A 327 -13.78 -18.09 -22.90
CA GLY A 327 -12.45 -18.01 -22.28
C GLY A 327 -11.79 -19.38 -22.09
N LEU A 328 -12.55 -20.41 -21.69
CA LEU A 328 -12.06 -21.78 -21.58
C LEU A 328 -11.66 -22.37 -22.94
N PHE A 329 -12.40 -22.07 -24.02
CA PHE A 329 -12.02 -22.47 -25.37
C PHE A 329 -10.73 -21.78 -25.84
N GLY A 330 -10.52 -20.51 -25.49
CA GLY A 330 -9.24 -19.81 -25.72
C GLY A 330 -8.08 -20.48 -25.00
N LEU A 331 -8.24 -20.77 -23.70
CA LEU A 331 -7.24 -21.51 -22.91
C LEU A 331 -6.94 -22.90 -23.49
N ALA A 332 -7.97 -23.63 -23.93
CA ALA A 332 -7.81 -24.94 -24.57
C ALA A 332 -7.06 -24.84 -25.91
N SER A 333 -7.35 -23.81 -26.71
CA SER A 333 -6.68 -23.56 -28.00
C SER A 333 -5.20 -23.21 -27.84
N GLY A 334 -4.83 -22.56 -26.73
CA GLY A 334 -3.44 -22.26 -26.41
C GLY A 334 -2.59 -23.50 -26.09
N GLY A 335 -3.18 -24.59 -25.58
CA GLY A 335 -2.43 -25.78 -25.19
C GLY A 335 -1.24 -25.47 -24.26
N LEU A 336 -0.11 -26.17 -24.43
CA LEU A 336 1.07 -25.97 -23.58
C LEU A 336 1.87 -24.71 -23.96
N MET A 337 2.08 -24.47 -25.25
CA MET A 337 3.04 -23.46 -25.78
C MET A 337 2.38 -22.20 -26.35
N GLY A 338 1.05 -22.17 -26.42
CA GLY A 338 0.29 -21.08 -27.01
C GLY A 338 0.13 -21.26 -28.52
N THR A 339 -0.84 -20.53 -29.07
CA THR A 339 -1.02 -20.37 -30.52
C THR A 339 0.06 -19.47 -31.15
N GLY A 340 0.80 -18.73 -30.32
CA GLY A 340 1.79 -17.74 -30.71
C GLY A 340 1.22 -16.32 -30.63
N TRP A 341 2.03 -15.39 -30.11
CA TRP A 341 1.63 -14.00 -29.90
C TRP A 341 1.13 -13.34 -31.20
N GLY A 342 -0.08 -12.79 -31.18
CA GLY A 342 -0.73 -12.17 -32.33
C GLY A 342 -1.34 -13.14 -33.36
N LYS A 343 -1.25 -14.46 -33.14
CA LYS A 343 -1.79 -15.49 -34.05
C LYS A 343 -3.12 -16.10 -33.59
N GLY A 344 -3.52 -15.86 -32.34
CA GLY A 344 -4.81 -16.33 -31.80
C GLY A 344 -5.99 -15.41 -32.14
N TYR A 345 -7.15 -15.77 -31.60
CA TYR A 345 -8.41 -15.02 -31.67
C TYR A 345 -8.97 -14.64 -30.28
N PRO A 346 -8.14 -14.11 -29.35
CA PRO A 346 -8.59 -13.78 -28.00
C PRO A 346 -9.65 -12.66 -27.96
N ASN A 347 -9.83 -11.93 -29.06
CA ASN A 347 -10.90 -10.94 -29.21
C ASN A 347 -12.31 -11.55 -29.27
N LEU A 348 -12.44 -12.88 -29.43
CA LEU A 348 -13.72 -13.58 -29.34
C LEU A 348 -14.25 -13.64 -27.90
N VAL A 349 -13.34 -13.55 -26.92
CA VAL A 349 -13.71 -13.54 -25.50
C VAL A 349 -14.21 -12.13 -25.14
N THR A 350 -15.43 -12.04 -24.64
CA THR A 350 -15.98 -10.79 -24.11
C THR A 350 -15.11 -10.28 -22.97
N PHE A 351 -14.75 -8.98 -22.99
CA PHE A 351 -13.92 -8.36 -21.96
C PHE A 351 -12.51 -8.98 -21.82
N ALA A 352 -11.96 -9.50 -22.92
CA ALA A 352 -10.60 -10.07 -22.98
C ALA A 352 -9.49 -9.09 -22.57
N ASN A 353 -9.74 -7.78 -22.61
CA ASN A 353 -8.81 -6.75 -22.17
C ASN A 353 -8.89 -6.48 -20.66
N SER A 354 -9.93 -6.89 -19.95
CA SER A 354 -10.13 -6.69 -18.52
C SER A 354 -9.99 -7.99 -17.70
N ASP A 355 -11.07 -8.50 -17.12
CA ASP A 355 -11.11 -9.70 -16.28
C ASP A 355 -10.69 -10.99 -17.00
N PHE A 356 -10.85 -11.07 -18.33
CA PHE A 356 -10.45 -12.24 -19.14
C PHE A 356 -9.07 -12.13 -19.79
N ILE A 357 -8.24 -11.15 -19.41
CA ILE A 357 -6.90 -11.00 -20.01
C ILE A 357 -5.99 -12.21 -19.79
N ILE A 358 -6.19 -12.97 -18.72
CA ILE A 358 -5.48 -14.23 -18.49
C ILE A 358 -5.88 -15.30 -19.49
N ALA A 359 -7.16 -15.37 -19.90
CA ALA A 359 -7.60 -16.28 -20.95
C ALA A 359 -6.96 -15.89 -22.30
N ALA A 360 -6.94 -14.59 -22.60
CA ALA A 360 -6.32 -14.08 -23.82
C ALA A 360 -4.82 -14.39 -23.89
N LEU A 361 -4.09 -14.18 -22.79
CA LEU A 361 -2.67 -14.50 -22.68
C LEU A 361 -2.44 -16.01 -22.71
N GLY A 362 -3.31 -16.81 -22.09
CA GLY A 362 -3.21 -18.27 -22.12
C GLY A 362 -3.50 -18.87 -23.49
N GLU A 363 -4.34 -18.24 -24.32
CA GLU A 363 -4.54 -18.65 -25.72
C GLU A 363 -3.27 -18.42 -26.56
N GLU A 364 -2.58 -17.29 -26.38
CA GLU A 364 -1.43 -16.93 -27.23
C GLU A 364 -0.08 -17.42 -26.71
N LEU A 365 0.09 -17.46 -25.38
CA LEU A 365 1.33 -17.90 -24.72
C LEU A 365 1.22 -19.32 -24.11
N GLY A 366 0.03 -19.91 -24.10
CA GLY A 366 -0.22 -21.24 -23.57
C GLY A 366 -0.20 -21.31 -22.05
N LEU A 367 -0.21 -22.55 -21.56
CA LEU A 367 0.00 -22.86 -20.14
C LEU A 367 1.35 -22.34 -19.65
N THR A 368 2.42 -22.47 -20.44
CA THR A 368 3.77 -22.04 -20.05
C THR A 368 3.82 -20.53 -19.78
N GLY A 369 3.25 -19.71 -20.67
CA GLY A 369 3.19 -18.26 -20.44
C GLY A 369 2.30 -17.88 -19.26
N SER A 370 1.15 -18.56 -19.11
CA SER A 370 0.25 -18.34 -17.97
C SER A 370 0.95 -18.63 -16.64
N LEU A 371 1.70 -19.74 -16.54
CA LEU A 371 2.50 -20.07 -15.37
C LEU A 371 3.62 -19.07 -15.13
N ALA A 372 4.30 -18.58 -16.17
CA ALA A 372 5.32 -17.55 -16.03
C ALA A 372 4.75 -16.24 -15.43
N ILE A 373 3.55 -15.83 -15.85
CA ILE A 373 2.84 -14.68 -15.27
C ILE A 373 2.49 -14.94 -13.79
N LEU A 374 1.99 -16.13 -13.47
CA LEU A 374 1.69 -16.51 -12.07
C LEU A 374 2.96 -16.52 -11.20
N VAL A 375 4.10 -16.95 -11.74
CA VAL A 375 5.40 -16.88 -11.06
C VAL A 375 5.82 -15.42 -10.82
N LEU A 376 5.60 -14.50 -11.75
CA LEU A 376 5.85 -13.07 -11.52
C LEU A 376 5.00 -12.53 -10.36
N TYR A 377 3.70 -12.86 -10.30
CA TYR A 377 2.88 -12.49 -9.14
C TYR A 377 3.38 -13.15 -7.85
N LEU A 378 3.74 -14.43 -7.89
CA LEU A 378 4.26 -15.15 -6.72
C LEU A 378 5.54 -14.48 -6.19
N ILE A 379 6.45 -14.06 -7.07
CA ILE A 379 7.65 -13.31 -6.70
C ILE A 379 7.26 -11.99 -6.05
N LEU A 380 6.34 -11.22 -6.63
CA LEU A 380 5.91 -9.94 -6.06
C LEU A 380 5.31 -10.11 -4.65
N ILE A 381 4.44 -11.11 -4.48
CA ILE A 381 3.79 -11.44 -3.20
C ILE A 381 4.81 -11.92 -2.17
N GLU A 382 5.71 -12.83 -2.55
CA GLU A 382 6.78 -13.35 -1.69
C GLU A 382 7.68 -12.23 -1.18
N ARG A 383 8.06 -11.28 -2.05
CA ARG A 383 8.90 -10.14 -1.69
C ARG A 383 8.21 -9.19 -0.73
N GLY A 384 6.91 -8.99 -0.90
CA GLY A 384 6.08 -8.22 0.03
C GLY A 384 5.96 -8.88 1.41
N LEU A 385 5.71 -10.20 1.46
CA LEU A 385 5.66 -10.95 2.73
C LEU A 385 7.03 -11.06 3.41
N ARG A 386 8.11 -11.23 2.64
CA ARG A 386 9.49 -11.18 3.16
C ARG A 386 9.82 -9.82 3.76
N THR A 387 9.34 -8.75 3.14
CA THR A 387 9.43 -7.40 3.71
C THR A 387 8.69 -7.32 5.05
N ALA A 388 7.49 -7.88 5.15
CA ALA A 388 6.75 -7.95 6.41
C ALA A 388 7.53 -8.69 7.53
N MET A 389 8.19 -9.80 7.21
CA MET A 389 8.98 -10.56 8.21
C MET A 389 10.23 -9.83 8.70
N THR A 390 10.80 -8.94 7.88
CA THR A 390 12.06 -8.25 8.16
C THR A 390 11.90 -6.87 8.80
N LEU A 391 10.69 -6.29 8.72
CA LEU A 391 10.38 -5.03 9.38
C LEU A 391 10.51 -5.13 10.91
N ARG A 392 10.83 -4.00 11.53
CA ARG A 392 11.05 -3.92 12.99
C ARG A 392 9.80 -3.47 13.74
N ASP A 393 9.00 -2.61 13.12
CA ASP A 393 7.78 -2.04 13.70
C ASP A 393 6.53 -2.86 13.38
N GLY A 394 5.59 -2.96 14.32
CA GLY A 394 4.38 -3.77 14.18
C GLY A 394 3.45 -3.29 13.07
N PHE A 395 3.37 -1.98 12.87
CA PHE A 395 2.49 -1.36 11.86
C PHE A 395 2.92 -1.75 10.45
N GLY A 396 4.22 -1.59 10.14
CA GLY A 396 4.78 -1.98 8.87
C GLY A 396 4.59 -3.48 8.57
N LYS A 397 4.73 -4.35 9.57
CA LYS A 397 4.48 -5.80 9.40
C LYS A 397 3.06 -6.08 8.94
N LEU A 398 2.07 -5.50 9.62
CA LEU A 398 0.66 -5.71 9.29
C LEU A 398 0.29 -5.09 7.94
N LEU A 399 0.78 -3.88 7.65
CA LEU A 399 0.51 -3.22 6.38
C LEU A 399 1.12 -3.98 5.20
N ALA A 400 2.40 -4.35 5.29
CA ALA A 400 3.07 -5.14 4.25
C ALA A 400 2.37 -6.48 4.00
N THR A 401 1.96 -7.17 5.08
CA THR A 401 1.20 -8.42 4.99
C THR A 401 -0.13 -8.22 4.29
N GLY A 402 -0.93 -7.24 4.74
CA GLY A 402 -2.25 -6.95 4.18
C GLY A 402 -2.19 -6.60 2.69
N LEU A 403 -1.29 -5.69 2.31
CA LEU A 403 -1.11 -5.28 0.92
C LEU A 403 -0.66 -6.43 0.01
N SER A 404 0.30 -7.24 0.47
CA SER A 404 0.79 -8.40 -0.30
C SER A 404 -0.30 -9.47 -0.46
N PHE A 405 -1.04 -9.74 0.62
CA PHE A 405 -2.14 -10.68 0.59
C PHE A 405 -3.31 -10.20 -0.28
N THR A 406 -3.61 -8.90 -0.30
CA THR A 406 -4.62 -8.34 -1.19
C THR A 406 -4.30 -8.62 -2.66
N ILE A 407 -3.04 -8.43 -3.08
CA ILE A 407 -2.60 -8.78 -4.44
C ILE A 407 -2.78 -10.28 -4.69
N ALA A 408 -2.34 -11.12 -3.74
CA ALA A 408 -2.46 -12.58 -3.84
C ALA A 408 -3.92 -13.04 -4.00
N LEU A 409 -4.80 -12.53 -3.14
CA LEU A 409 -6.22 -12.86 -3.17
C LEU A 409 -6.90 -12.35 -4.45
N GLN A 410 -6.52 -11.16 -4.93
CA GLN A 410 -7.04 -10.62 -6.17
C GLN A 410 -6.63 -11.47 -7.38
N VAL A 411 -5.37 -11.87 -7.47
CA VAL A 411 -4.90 -12.80 -8.52
C VAL A 411 -5.63 -14.15 -8.41
N PHE A 412 -5.75 -14.71 -7.21
CA PHE A 412 -6.47 -15.97 -6.98
C PHE A 412 -7.93 -15.88 -7.42
N VAL A 413 -8.64 -14.81 -7.05
CA VAL A 413 -10.06 -14.65 -7.38
C VAL A 413 -10.26 -14.50 -8.89
N VAL A 414 -9.41 -13.72 -9.57
CA VAL A 414 -9.56 -13.49 -11.02
C VAL A 414 -9.20 -14.75 -11.80
N VAL A 415 -8.02 -15.34 -11.53
CA VAL A 415 -7.56 -16.55 -12.22
C VAL A 415 -8.49 -17.72 -11.93
N GLY A 416 -8.88 -17.90 -10.66
CA GLY A 416 -9.83 -18.94 -10.26
C GLY A 416 -11.20 -18.77 -10.93
N GLY A 417 -11.66 -17.55 -11.15
CA GLY A 417 -12.88 -17.28 -11.92
C GLY A 417 -12.73 -17.70 -13.39
N VAL A 418 -11.68 -17.25 -14.06
CA VAL A 418 -11.41 -17.54 -15.47
C VAL A 418 -11.19 -19.03 -15.73
N THR A 419 -10.57 -19.76 -14.79
CA THR A 419 -10.36 -21.21 -14.89
C THR A 419 -11.54 -22.04 -14.35
N ARG A 420 -12.67 -21.41 -14.01
CA ARG A 420 -13.87 -22.08 -13.45
C ARG A 420 -13.63 -22.78 -12.10
N LEU A 421 -12.56 -22.44 -11.36
CA LEU A 421 -12.31 -22.94 -10.00
C LEU A 421 -13.31 -22.35 -9.00
N ILE A 422 -13.64 -21.07 -9.18
CA ILE A 422 -14.67 -20.35 -8.41
C ILE A 422 -15.58 -19.57 -9.37
N PRO A 423 -16.75 -19.06 -8.92
CA PRO A 423 -17.60 -18.20 -9.74
C PRO A 423 -16.91 -16.91 -10.19
N LEU A 424 -17.26 -16.41 -11.37
CA LEU A 424 -16.74 -15.15 -11.90
C LEU A 424 -17.19 -13.94 -11.06
N THR A 425 -16.23 -13.07 -10.73
CA THR A 425 -16.45 -11.87 -9.91
C THR A 425 -16.28 -10.55 -10.67
N GLY A 426 -15.66 -10.56 -11.86
CA GLY A 426 -15.45 -9.37 -12.68
C GLY A 426 -14.33 -8.43 -12.18
N LEU A 427 -13.41 -8.93 -11.37
CA LEU A 427 -12.24 -8.16 -10.91
C LEU A 427 -11.16 -8.05 -11.99
N THR A 428 -10.36 -7.01 -11.90
CA THR A 428 -9.20 -6.80 -12.78
C THR A 428 -7.95 -7.49 -12.23
N THR A 429 -7.12 -8.08 -13.10
CA THR A 429 -5.80 -8.58 -12.70
C THR A 429 -4.83 -7.41 -12.44
N PRO A 430 -4.14 -7.36 -11.28
CA PRO A 430 -3.27 -6.25 -10.92
C PRO A 430 -2.18 -5.99 -11.97
N PHE A 431 -1.98 -4.73 -12.38
CA PHE A 431 -1.03 -4.28 -13.42
C PHE A 431 -1.29 -4.75 -14.85
N LEU A 432 -1.95 -5.89 -15.04
CA LEU A 432 -2.06 -6.58 -16.33
C LEU A 432 -3.32 -6.17 -17.10
N ALA A 433 -4.49 -6.26 -16.46
CA ALA A 433 -5.79 -5.95 -17.07
C ALA A 433 -6.04 -4.45 -17.28
N TYR A 434 -6.93 -4.14 -18.22
CA TYR A 434 -7.53 -2.82 -18.37
C TYR A 434 -8.39 -2.48 -17.14
N GLY A 435 -8.08 -1.34 -16.51
CA GLY A 435 -8.80 -0.85 -15.33
C GLY A 435 -8.05 0.29 -14.67
N GLY A 436 -8.42 1.53 -14.98
CA GLY A 436 -7.68 2.72 -14.55
C GLY A 436 -7.49 2.85 -13.05
N SER A 437 -8.57 2.73 -12.27
CA SER A 437 -8.51 2.79 -10.80
C SER A 437 -7.72 1.66 -10.18
N SER A 438 -7.92 0.44 -10.67
CA SER A 438 -7.15 -0.73 -10.20
C SER A 438 -5.66 -0.54 -10.49
N LEU A 439 -5.30 -0.06 -11.68
CA LEU A 439 -3.91 0.19 -12.04
C LEU A 439 -3.28 1.26 -11.13
N ILE A 440 -3.97 2.39 -10.91
CA ILE A 440 -3.52 3.43 -9.97
C ILE A 440 -3.33 2.87 -8.56
N SER A 441 -4.35 2.19 -8.03
CA SER A 441 -4.29 1.61 -6.68
C SER A 441 -3.14 0.61 -6.56
N ASN A 442 -2.90 -0.23 -7.56
CA ASN A 442 -1.79 -1.18 -7.55
C ASN A 442 -0.42 -0.49 -7.59
N TRP A 443 -0.26 0.62 -8.32
CA TRP A 443 0.95 1.44 -8.27
C TRP A 443 1.14 2.11 -6.89
N ILE A 444 0.06 2.56 -6.24
CA ILE A 444 0.13 3.06 -4.86
C ILE A 444 0.53 1.95 -3.88
N ILE A 445 -0.06 0.77 -4.00
CA ILE A 445 0.31 -0.42 -3.20
C ILE A 445 1.79 -0.75 -3.40
N LEU A 446 2.28 -0.72 -4.64
CA LEU A 446 3.69 -0.96 -4.95
C LEU A 446 4.60 0.07 -4.30
N ALA A 447 4.24 1.35 -4.34
CA ALA A 447 5.00 2.42 -3.69
C ALA A 447 5.11 2.21 -2.17
N LEU A 448 4.00 1.82 -1.53
CA LEU A 448 3.96 1.50 -0.10
C LEU A 448 4.84 0.28 0.21
N LEU A 449 4.72 -0.81 -0.55
CA LEU A 449 5.55 -2.02 -0.37
C LEU A 449 7.04 -1.70 -0.57
N LEU A 450 7.38 -0.88 -1.56
CA LEU A 450 8.76 -0.48 -1.82
C LEU A 450 9.32 0.39 -0.69
N ARG A 451 8.53 1.32 -0.16
CA ARG A 451 8.91 2.14 1.00
C ARG A 451 9.10 1.30 2.27
N LEU A 452 8.20 0.34 2.50
CA LEU A 452 8.31 -0.63 3.59
C LEU A 452 9.57 -1.50 3.44
N SER A 453 9.89 -1.91 2.20
CA SER A 453 11.09 -2.69 1.90
C SER A 453 12.38 -1.92 2.13
N ASP A 454 12.40 -0.62 1.77
CA ASP A 454 13.50 0.29 2.07
C ASP A 454 13.74 0.38 3.59
N ALA A 455 12.67 0.54 4.38
CA ALA A 455 12.77 0.57 5.84
C ALA A 455 13.28 -0.75 6.44
N ALA A 456 12.86 -1.90 5.91
CA ALA A 456 13.31 -3.23 6.35
C ALA A 456 14.80 -3.48 6.06
N ARG A 457 15.31 -3.02 4.92
CA ARG A 457 16.68 -3.29 4.46
C ARG A 457 17.70 -2.23 4.89
N ARG A 458 17.25 -1.06 5.33
CA ARG A 458 18.11 0.07 5.75
C ARG A 458 19.07 -0.33 6.89
N PRO A 459 20.38 0.02 6.80
CA PRO A 459 21.34 -0.21 7.89
C PRO A 459 20.94 0.49 9.19
N ALA A 460 21.21 -0.13 10.33
CA ALA A 460 20.85 0.42 11.64
C ALA A 460 21.53 1.78 11.94
N SER A 461 22.71 2.03 11.39
CA SER A 461 23.44 3.30 11.50
C SER A 461 22.74 4.48 10.78
N GLN A 462 21.84 4.19 9.84
CA GLN A 462 21.15 5.20 9.01
C GLN A 462 19.63 5.22 9.21
N ALA A 463 19.11 4.39 10.13
CA ALA A 463 17.70 4.39 10.48
C ALA A 463 17.36 5.67 11.29
N PRO A 464 16.26 6.37 10.98
CA PRO A 464 15.82 7.52 11.78
C PRO A 464 15.60 7.08 13.24
N ARG A 465 16.28 7.73 14.19
CA ARG A 465 16.04 7.58 15.64
C ARG A 465 14.72 8.26 16.03
N ILE A 466 13.61 7.76 15.51
CA ILE A 466 12.27 8.13 15.99
C ILE A 466 11.85 6.97 16.89
N ILE A 467 11.78 7.23 18.20
CA ILE A 467 11.23 6.29 19.18
C ILE A 467 9.70 6.37 19.02
N ASP A 468 9.08 5.31 18.53
CA ASP A 468 7.62 5.21 18.54
C ASP A 468 7.18 4.86 19.97
N THR A 469 6.69 5.86 20.71
CA THR A 469 6.24 5.69 22.10
C THR A 469 5.10 4.69 22.24
N ALA A 470 4.36 4.42 21.16
CA ALA A 470 3.30 3.44 21.15
C ALA A 470 3.80 2.00 20.95
N GLU A 471 5.09 1.78 20.66
CA GLU A 471 5.74 0.47 20.72
C GLU A 471 6.47 0.23 22.06
N LEU A 472 6.63 1.26 22.89
CA LEU A 472 7.22 1.09 24.22
C LEU A 472 6.30 0.30 25.15
N PRO A 473 6.87 -0.53 26.05
CA PRO A 473 6.12 -1.13 27.16
C PRO A 473 5.34 -0.06 27.93
N VAL A 474 4.14 -0.42 28.42
CA VAL A 474 3.21 0.54 29.05
C VAL A 474 3.85 1.32 30.20
N SER A 475 4.76 0.71 30.96
CA SER A 475 5.51 1.36 32.04
C SER A 475 6.42 2.49 31.53
N LEU A 476 7.23 2.20 30.50
CA LEU A 476 8.12 3.16 29.85
C LEU A 476 7.34 4.25 29.11
N ARG A 477 6.23 3.90 28.44
CA ARG A 477 5.36 4.88 27.79
C ARG A 477 4.80 5.87 28.79
N LYS A 478 4.30 5.38 29.93
CA LYS A 478 3.79 6.24 31.01
C LYS A 478 4.90 7.12 31.59
N GLN A 479 6.10 6.59 31.81
CA GLN A 479 7.25 7.35 32.30
C GLN A 479 7.69 8.46 31.32
N VAL A 480 7.75 8.16 30.02
CA VAL A 480 8.07 9.16 29.00
C VAL A 480 6.99 10.22 28.93
N GLN A 481 5.71 9.84 28.94
CA GLN A 481 4.59 10.78 28.93
C GLN A 481 4.53 11.63 30.21
N SER A 482 4.84 11.06 31.38
CA SER A 482 4.91 11.81 32.63
C SER A 482 6.11 12.77 32.67
N ALA A 483 7.26 12.36 32.13
CA ALA A 483 8.43 13.23 32.02
C ALA A 483 8.22 14.37 31.02
N GLU A 484 7.52 14.11 29.91
CA GLU A 484 7.18 15.13 28.91
C GLU A 484 6.13 16.12 29.44
N ALA A 485 5.22 15.65 30.31
CA ALA A 485 4.25 16.49 31.02
C ALA A 485 4.85 17.28 32.19
N ALA A 486 5.97 16.82 32.77
CA ALA A 486 6.65 17.49 33.88
C ALA A 486 7.45 18.73 33.44
N GLY A 487 7.78 18.87 32.14
CA GLY A 487 8.66 19.94 31.67
C GLY A 487 10.09 19.81 32.24
N PRO A 488 11.06 20.60 31.76
CA PRO A 488 12.37 20.64 32.39
C PRO A 488 12.23 21.32 33.75
N GLU A 489 12.22 20.54 34.84
CA GLU A 489 12.54 21.08 36.16
C GLU A 489 14.02 21.47 36.12
N ASP A 490 14.29 22.79 36.10
CA ASP A 490 15.59 23.29 36.51
C ASP A 490 15.83 22.74 37.93
N PRO A 491 16.94 22.04 38.20
CA PRO A 491 17.22 21.58 39.54
C PRO A 491 17.34 22.82 40.43
N GLU A 492 16.36 23.00 41.34
CA GLU A 492 16.50 23.94 42.44
C GLU A 492 17.86 23.68 43.10
N PRO A 493 18.67 24.72 43.38
CA PRO A 493 19.89 24.54 44.13
C PRO A 493 19.49 24.04 45.52
N GLN A 494 19.68 22.75 45.76
CA GLN A 494 19.62 22.19 47.09
C GLN A 494 20.81 22.79 47.86
N ASP A 495 20.51 23.77 48.71
CA ASP A 495 21.37 24.21 49.80
C ASP A 495 21.60 23.02 50.75
N GLN A 496 22.52 22.14 50.38
CA GLN A 496 23.18 21.21 51.28
C GLN A 496 24.65 21.61 51.37
N ALA A 497 24.88 22.72 52.07
CA ALA A 497 26.17 23.01 52.66
C ALA A 497 26.35 22.14 53.92
N GLU A 498 26.56 20.84 53.73
CA GLU A 498 27.29 20.03 54.71
C GLU A 498 28.72 19.89 54.20
N ALA A 499 29.61 20.67 54.82
CA ALA A 499 31.04 20.63 54.58
C ALA A 499 31.58 19.24 54.94
N ASP A 500 32.06 18.52 53.93
CA ASP A 500 32.78 17.25 54.09
C ASP A 500 34.27 17.56 54.39
N PRO A 501 34.78 17.32 55.62
CA PRO A 501 36.15 17.66 55.97
C PRO A 501 37.08 16.50 55.58
N PHE A 502 37.24 16.25 54.28
CA PHE A 502 38.03 15.11 53.79
C PHE A 502 39.32 15.50 53.04
N TRP A 503 39.66 16.79 52.90
CA TRP A 503 40.89 17.19 52.19
C TRP A 503 42.07 17.60 53.08
N GLU A 504 41.89 17.78 54.39
CA GLU A 504 42.98 18.11 55.32
C GLU A 504 43.71 16.86 55.84
N SER A 505 44.45 16.14 54.99
CA SER A 505 45.56 15.26 55.44
C SER A 505 46.25 14.48 54.32
N ARG A 506 46.93 15.18 53.39
CA ARG A 506 48.03 14.55 52.63
C ARG A 506 49.27 15.46 52.60
N PRO A 507 50.34 15.12 53.33
CA PRO A 507 51.62 15.79 53.17
C PRO A 507 52.33 15.23 51.93
N GLY A 508 52.72 16.12 51.02
CA GLY A 508 53.68 15.82 49.96
C GLY A 508 53.11 15.79 48.55
N LEU A 509 52.77 16.96 48.00
CA LEU A 509 52.86 17.26 46.56
C LEU A 509 53.19 18.75 46.44
N GLN A 510 54.45 19.06 46.15
CA GLN A 510 54.90 20.41 45.84
C GLN A 510 54.22 20.86 44.54
N GLY A 511 53.43 21.93 44.61
CA GLY A 511 52.93 22.62 43.42
C GLY A 511 54.07 23.36 42.70
N PRO A 512 54.02 23.49 41.36
CA PRO A 512 54.95 24.35 40.62
C PRO A 512 54.62 25.84 40.87
N PRO A 513 55.60 26.75 40.72
CA PRO A 513 55.50 28.12 41.20
C PRO A 513 54.52 28.96 40.37
N ALA A 514 53.93 29.95 41.06
CA ALA A 514 53.03 30.94 40.49
C ALA A 514 53.71 31.77 39.39
N HIS A 515 53.13 31.74 38.19
CA HIS A 515 53.24 32.83 37.23
C HIS A 515 51.88 33.52 37.13
N GLY A 516 51.88 34.81 37.49
CA GLY A 516 50.73 35.68 37.35
C GLY A 516 50.37 35.93 35.88
N GLY A 517 49.07 36.00 35.62
CA GLY A 517 48.52 36.26 34.30
C GLY A 517 47.01 36.03 34.29
N ASP A 518 46.27 37.11 34.53
CA ASP A 518 44.92 37.46 34.07
C ASP A 518 44.10 36.38 33.31
N ALA A 519 43.59 35.36 34.01
CA ALA A 519 42.66 34.36 33.46
C ALA A 519 41.29 34.38 34.15
N GLY A 520 40.97 35.49 34.83
CA GLY A 520 39.74 35.67 35.61
C GLY A 520 38.61 36.39 34.86
N GLN A 521 38.87 37.01 33.71
CA GLN A 521 37.88 37.83 33.00
C GLN A 521 37.33 37.17 31.71
N ASP A 522 38.06 36.23 31.12
CA ASP A 522 37.67 35.60 29.86
C ASP A 522 36.55 34.56 30.01
N TRP A 523 36.41 33.93 31.18
CA TRP A 523 35.39 32.90 31.42
C TRP A 523 33.99 33.48 31.71
N GLU A 524 33.92 34.69 32.28
CA GLU A 524 32.65 35.41 32.49
C GLU A 524 32.11 35.99 31.18
N ALA A 525 32.99 36.50 30.31
CA ALA A 525 32.62 37.01 28.99
C ALA A 525 32.07 35.88 28.07
N ALA A 526 32.70 34.70 28.08
CA ALA A 526 32.24 33.54 27.31
C ALA A 526 30.88 33.02 27.78
N ARG A 527 30.61 33.04 29.09
CA ARG A 527 29.32 32.60 29.67
C ARG A 527 28.18 33.58 29.35
N LEU A 528 28.47 34.88 29.29
CA LEU A 528 27.47 35.91 28.94
C LEU A 528 27.13 35.90 27.44
N GLN A 529 28.09 35.55 26.57
CA GLN A 529 27.84 35.34 25.14
C GLN A 529 26.95 34.12 24.86
N ASP A 530 27.20 32.99 25.53
CA ASP A 530 26.37 31.78 25.39
C ASP A 530 24.92 32.02 25.87
N ALA A 531 24.74 32.82 26.93
CA ALA A 531 23.42 33.20 27.43
C ALA A 531 22.64 34.12 26.46
N GLN A 532 23.33 35.02 25.75
CA GLN A 532 22.72 35.91 24.76
C GLN A 532 22.38 35.19 23.45
N GLU A 533 23.21 34.24 22.98
CA GLU A 533 22.90 33.42 21.80
C GLU A 533 21.71 32.48 22.07
N THR A 534 21.60 31.94 23.29
CA THR A 534 20.47 31.08 23.67
C THR A 534 19.14 31.84 23.73
N GLN A 535 19.15 33.12 24.12
CA GLN A 535 17.96 34.00 24.05
C GLN A 535 17.61 34.43 22.61
N ALA A 536 18.59 34.64 21.74
CA ALA A 536 18.35 34.99 20.34
C ALA A 536 17.68 33.84 19.56
N VAL A 537 18.06 32.59 19.83
CA VAL A 537 17.51 31.39 19.15
C VAL A 537 16.08 31.07 19.62
N GLN A 538 15.70 31.42 20.85
CA GLN A 538 14.32 31.24 21.34
C GLN A 538 13.30 32.24 20.76
N SER A 539 13.76 33.36 20.19
CA SER A 539 12.88 34.39 19.60
C SER A 539 12.35 34.08 18.18
N LEU A 540 12.82 32.98 17.56
CA LEU A 540 12.44 32.57 16.19
C LEU A 540 11.33 31.50 16.12
N ARG A 541 10.57 31.27 17.19
CA ARG A 541 9.29 30.54 17.10
C ARG A 541 8.21 31.48 16.54
N PRO A 542 7.42 31.08 15.52
CA PRO A 542 6.29 31.91 15.07
C PRO A 542 5.25 32.00 16.20
N ARG A 543 5.12 33.20 16.79
CA ARG A 543 3.93 33.57 17.57
C ARG A 543 2.75 33.69 16.60
N GLY A 544 1.56 33.30 17.08
CA GLY A 544 0.33 33.18 16.29
C GLY A 544 0.02 34.38 15.39
N GLY A 545 -0.60 34.10 14.25
CA GLY A 545 -1.12 35.10 13.33
C GLY A 545 -2.23 35.95 13.96
N PRO A 546 -2.56 37.11 13.36
CA PRO A 546 -3.58 38.01 13.87
C PRO A 546 -4.98 37.37 13.80
N PRO A 547 -5.94 37.83 14.63
CA PRO A 547 -7.32 37.31 14.61
C PRO A 547 -8.01 37.61 13.28
N PRO A 548 -9.02 36.79 12.87
CA PRO A 548 -9.75 37.02 11.63
C PRO A 548 -10.56 38.33 11.69
N ALA A 549 -10.61 39.02 10.55
CA ALA A 549 -11.42 40.23 10.36
C ALA A 549 -12.93 39.96 10.51
N PRO A 550 -13.74 40.93 10.97
CA PRO A 550 -15.19 40.78 11.05
C PRO A 550 -15.82 40.63 9.64
N PRO A 551 -16.99 39.96 9.53
CA PRO A 551 -17.65 39.76 8.26
C PRO A 551 -18.10 41.08 7.62
N TYR A 552 -17.88 41.19 6.31
CA TYR A 552 -18.27 42.29 5.45
C TYR A 552 -19.79 42.55 5.49
N GLN A 553 -20.21 43.74 5.90
CA GLN A 553 -21.58 44.23 5.71
C GLN A 553 -21.68 44.88 4.32
N ALA A 554 -22.52 44.31 3.46
CA ALA A 554 -22.81 44.89 2.14
C ALA A 554 -23.63 46.19 2.31
N PRO A 555 -23.35 47.25 1.53
CA PRO A 555 -24.16 48.46 1.51
C PRO A 555 -25.55 48.21 0.85
N PRO A 556 -26.58 49.00 1.21
CA PRO A 556 -27.94 48.81 0.71
C PRO A 556 -28.06 49.14 -0.80
N PRO A 557 -29.02 48.52 -1.50
CA PRO A 557 -29.14 48.63 -2.95
C PRO A 557 -29.63 50.02 -3.36
N THR A 558 -28.89 50.67 -4.27
CA THR A 558 -29.35 51.85 -4.99
C THR A 558 -30.19 51.41 -6.18
N ILE A 559 -31.45 51.84 -6.20
CA ILE A 559 -32.43 51.64 -7.27
C ILE A 559 -32.01 52.45 -8.50
N ARG A 560 -31.94 51.82 -9.69
CA ARG A 560 -32.24 52.47 -10.98
C ARG A 560 -32.65 51.47 -12.07
N SER A 561 -33.96 51.49 -12.34
CA SER A 561 -34.65 51.42 -13.64
C SER A 561 -34.15 50.52 -14.78
N GLN A 562 -34.94 49.46 -15.02
CA GLN A 562 -35.61 49.04 -16.28
C GLN A 562 -35.03 49.38 -17.68
N GLY A 563 -35.13 48.36 -18.55
CA GLY A 563 -35.09 48.38 -20.02
C GLY A 563 -34.49 47.06 -20.51
N GLU A 564 -35.28 46.03 -20.88
CA GLU A 564 -35.68 45.69 -22.28
C GLU A 564 -34.43 45.32 -23.13
N GLU A 565 -34.29 44.19 -23.83
CA GLU A 565 -35.21 43.45 -24.71
C GLU A 565 -34.51 42.14 -25.19
N HIS A 566 -35.29 41.10 -25.50
CA HIS A 566 -35.20 40.13 -26.62
C HIS A 566 -33.81 39.74 -27.20
N THR A 567 -33.43 38.47 -27.40
CA THR A 567 -34.10 37.39 -28.17
C THR A 567 -33.41 36.06 -27.89
#